data_AF-A0A923DKM5-F1
#
_entry.id   AF-A0A923DKM5-F1
#
_cell.length_a   1.000
_cell.length_b   1.000
_cell.length_c   1.000
_cell.angle_alpha   90.00
_cell.angle_beta   90.00
_cell.angle_gamma   90.00
#
_symmetry.space_group_name_H-M   'P 1'
#
loop_
_entity.id
_entity.type
_entity.pdbx_description
1 polymer ?
#
loop_
_entity_poly.entity_id
_entity_poly.type
_entity_poly.pdbx_seq_one_letter_code
_entity_poly.pdbx_strand_id
1 'polypeptide(L)'
;MLETKTNNPGCVIKEVTNSISAGIYISHGHSSIYGSDINDWVEYEELSDELPDLRLPVDSFEHFCLLLKKDPTTINTVLDRKTSEDLALLPFDDSSILKIKAFNDINVVFGPKGTGKSCILKAIAKHYSENGIDARVYESASDRLDEIFDTRGRDLSINLNTHSINYCSDEIEALRGAGEVAVTGLSKYVVYFAAKSTNWNAKKILLKDIDPEEESSAKREFSEFTEAAGTTAEFLEFLANNPSVKKEVDEEELMEVARILSELLERLRKREWTSFSGWKEICFLNSAIKAFRREVERKTGTPAKPTTTGFRDYAMNRIKIEVNAAKIVKSVDTEIPMQTELVGSLGSNKGDLQLRTEFKFQSGAITDGVLSSLTGVKKGPQKKFVNCVRKILKHAYADDLFQHISELNVIEDVEDINTVYELLLFKRYFALDGHPYSPSSGESSMVMLQKELGTDKEVYILDEPERSLGNEYINDVIVPLIKERARAGKKVFISTHDANIAVRTLPYSSVYRCHGKAGYSTYIGNPFTNNLVNPEDVGDQLDWKKVSMRTLEGGEEAFGERRKIYGNN
;
A
#
# COMPACT_ATOMS: atom_id res chain seq x y z
N MET A 1 -41.15 24.47 45.00
CA MET A 1 -40.99 24.71 46.46
C MET A 1 -39.52 24.83 46.87
N LEU A 2 -38.58 24.13 46.25
CA LEU A 2 -37.14 24.26 46.49
C LEU A 2 -36.52 25.53 45.85
N GLU A 3 -36.90 25.88 44.61
CA GLU A 3 -36.44 27.08 43.90
C GLU A 3 -36.70 28.38 44.69
N THR A 4 -37.81 28.46 45.43
CA THR A 4 -38.20 29.62 46.24
C THR A 4 -37.54 29.68 47.63
N LYS A 5 -36.80 28.63 48.03
CA LYS A 5 -36.22 28.48 49.39
C LYS A 5 -34.68 28.41 49.38
N THR A 6 -34.05 28.46 48.20
CA THR A 6 -32.59 28.41 48.05
C THR A 6 -32.00 29.79 47.80
N ASN A 7 -30.77 30.03 48.27
CA ASN A 7 -30.02 31.25 47.99
C ASN A 7 -29.54 31.34 46.53
N ASN A 8 -29.55 30.24 45.78
CA ASN A 8 -29.18 30.19 44.35
C ASN A 8 -30.23 29.40 43.55
N PRO A 9 -31.36 30.01 43.17
CA PRO A 9 -32.43 29.34 42.42
C PRO A 9 -31.96 28.78 41.06
N GLY A 10 -31.01 29.44 40.39
CA GLY A 10 -30.44 28.99 39.12
C GLY A 10 -29.57 27.71 39.21
N CYS A 11 -29.24 27.26 40.42
CA CYS A 11 -28.48 26.02 40.66
C CYS A 11 -29.37 24.86 41.14
N VAL A 12 -30.71 25.02 41.09
CA VAL A 12 -31.64 23.92 41.33
C VAL A 12 -31.81 23.15 40.03
N ILE A 13 -31.42 21.88 40.06
CA ILE A 13 -31.43 21.01 38.88
C ILE A 13 -32.53 19.97 39.05
N LYS A 14 -33.33 19.77 38.00
CA LYS A 14 -34.27 18.67 37.91
C LYS A 14 -33.58 17.48 37.25
N GLU A 15 -33.36 16.43 38.02
CA GLU A 15 -32.94 15.14 37.47
C GLU A 15 -34.13 14.46 36.78
N VAL A 16 -33.87 13.91 35.61
CA VAL A 16 -34.86 13.23 34.79
C VAL A 16 -34.27 11.98 34.16
N THR A 17 -35.15 11.03 33.85
CA THR A 17 -34.78 9.67 33.44
C THR A 17 -34.31 9.56 31.98
N ASN A 18 -34.46 10.60 31.15
CA ASN A 18 -33.98 10.57 29.77
C ASN A 18 -33.66 11.97 29.21
N SER A 19 -32.85 11.98 28.15
CA SER A 19 -32.37 13.18 27.45
C SER A 19 -33.49 14.05 26.86
N ILE A 20 -34.59 13.44 26.41
CA ILE A 20 -35.75 14.14 25.85
C ILE A 20 -36.43 14.97 26.94
N SER A 21 -36.67 14.37 28.11
CA SER A 21 -37.27 15.04 29.27
C SER A 21 -36.39 16.18 29.74
N ALA A 22 -35.06 15.98 29.74
CA ALA A 22 -34.11 17.02 30.11
C ALA A 22 -34.21 18.21 29.16
N GLY A 23 -34.27 17.94 27.86
CA GLY A 23 -34.47 18.95 26.82
C GLY A 23 -35.77 19.75 26.99
N ILE A 24 -36.87 19.09 27.36
CA ILE A 24 -38.17 19.76 27.62
C ILE A 24 -38.08 20.68 28.83
N TYR A 25 -37.49 20.25 29.94
CA TYR A 25 -37.32 21.12 31.11
C TYR A 25 -36.43 22.34 30.77
N ILE A 26 -35.34 22.12 30.05
CA ILE A 26 -34.44 23.18 29.60
C ILE A 26 -35.16 24.16 28.66
N SER A 27 -36.01 23.68 27.75
CA SER A 27 -36.77 24.55 26.85
C SER A 27 -37.78 25.45 27.57
N HIS A 28 -38.28 25.01 28.72
CA HIS A 28 -39.17 25.77 29.59
C HIS A 28 -38.43 26.60 30.65
N GLY A 29 -37.10 26.71 30.55
CA GLY A 29 -36.29 27.56 31.43
C GLY A 29 -35.90 26.93 32.77
N HIS A 30 -36.06 25.61 32.93
CA HIS A 30 -35.59 24.88 34.12
C HIS A 30 -34.26 24.18 33.84
N SER A 31 -33.29 24.34 34.74
CA SER A 31 -32.05 23.57 34.71
C SER A 31 -32.35 22.08 34.95
N SER A 32 -31.84 21.20 34.10
CA SER A 32 -32.10 19.76 34.17
C SER A 32 -30.85 18.96 33.79
N ILE A 33 -30.70 17.79 34.39
CA ILE A 33 -29.63 16.81 34.11
C ILE A 33 -30.27 15.43 33.92
N TYR A 34 -29.64 14.59 33.12
CA TYR A 34 -29.96 13.17 33.06
C TYR A 34 -28.68 12.37 33.36
N GLY A 35 -28.81 11.35 34.19
CA GLY A 35 -27.75 10.40 34.53
C GLY A 35 -28.09 9.00 34.02
N SER A 36 -27.25 8.02 34.30
CA SER A 36 -27.48 6.62 33.90
C SER A 36 -28.43 5.87 34.84
N ASP A 37 -28.78 6.43 36.00
CA ASP A 37 -29.57 5.77 37.05
C ASP A 37 -29.12 4.31 37.32
N ILE A 38 -27.80 4.07 37.21
CA ILE A 38 -27.22 2.72 37.21
C ILE A 38 -27.39 2.08 38.60
N ASN A 39 -27.97 0.88 38.63
CA ASN A 39 -28.03 0.05 39.85
C ASN A 39 -27.05 -1.13 39.77
N ASP A 40 -26.72 -1.60 38.56
CA ASP A 40 -25.71 -2.61 38.30
C ASP A 40 -24.50 -1.99 37.59
N TRP A 41 -23.36 -1.99 38.26
CA TRP A 41 -22.12 -1.41 37.72
C TRP A 41 -21.50 -2.26 36.59
N VAL A 42 -21.92 -3.53 36.45
CA VAL A 42 -21.46 -4.38 35.34
C VAL A 42 -22.00 -3.89 34.00
N GLU A 43 -23.20 -3.30 33.99
CA GLU A 43 -23.84 -2.75 32.79
C GLU A 43 -23.45 -1.27 32.54
N TYR A 44 -22.61 -0.67 33.40
CA TYR A 44 -22.29 0.76 33.30
C TYR A 44 -21.56 1.12 32.01
N GLU A 45 -20.63 0.30 31.52
CA GLU A 45 -19.90 0.61 30.28
C GLU A 45 -20.87 0.70 29.09
N GLU A 46 -21.76 -0.29 28.93
CA GLU A 46 -22.76 -0.32 27.86
C GLU A 46 -23.78 0.83 28.00
N LEU A 47 -24.26 1.13 29.20
CA LEU A 47 -25.23 2.21 29.44
C LEU A 47 -24.60 3.60 29.41
N SER A 48 -23.27 3.71 29.57
CA SER A 48 -22.56 4.99 29.51
C SER A 48 -22.44 5.56 28.10
N ASP A 49 -22.55 4.72 27.06
CA ASP A 49 -22.52 5.15 25.67
C ASP A 49 -23.73 6.04 25.29
N GLU A 50 -24.85 5.92 26.02
CA GLU A 50 -26.06 6.74 25.82
C GLU A 50 -26.02 8.08 26.60
N LEU A 51 -25.02 8.26 27.47
CA LEU A 51 -24.87 9.48 28.26
C LEU A 51 -24.34 10.67 27.44
N PRO A 52 -24.64 11.91 27.86
CA PRO A 52 -24.29 13.09 27.09
C PRO A 52 -22.81 13.39 27.31
N ASP A 53 -22.10 13.65 26.21
CA ASP A 53 -20.69 14.01 26.28
C ASP A 53 -20.49 15.39 26.93
N LEU A 54 -19.76 15.42 28.05
CA LEU A 54 -19.40 16.64 28.75
C LEU A 54 -18.18 17.30 28.09
N ARG A 55 -18.44 18.07 27.04
CA ARG A 55 -17.41 18.77 26.26
C ARG A 55 -16.59 19.81 27.05
N LEU A 56 -17.23 20.51 27.97
CA LEU A 56 -16.56 21.51 28.81
C LEU A 56 -16.13 20.86 30.13
N PRO A 57 -14.81 20.78 30.43
CA PRO A 57 -14.34 20.14 31.64
C PRO A 57 -14.81 20.90 32.88
N VAL A 58 -15.25 20.15 33.89
CA VAL A 58 -15.74 20.67 35.17
C VAL A 58 -14.77 20.28 36.28
N ASP A 59 -14.01 21.24 36.79
CA ASP A 59 -12.99 20.97 37.83
C ASP A 59 -13.53 21.01 39.26
N SER A 60 -14.66 21.69 39.48
CA SER A 60 -15.20 21.89 40.82
C SER A 60 -16.71 22.13 40.79
N PHE A 61 -17.35 21.95 41.94
CA PHE A 61 -18.79 22.21 42.10
C PHE A 61 -19.15 23.69 41.87
N GLU A 62 -18.29 24.62 42.26
CA GLU A 62 -18.50 26.06 42.00
C GLU A 62 -18.43 26.35 40.51
N HIS A 63 -17.47 25.75 39.82
CA HIS A 63 -17.31 25.86 38.37
C HIS A 63 -18.54 25.27 37.63
N PHE A 64 -19.05 24.13 38.09
CA PHE A 64 -20.30 23.56 37.61
C PHE A 64 -21.49 24.50 37.77
N CYS A 65 -21.62 25.15 38.94
CA CYS A 65 -22.69 26.10 39.22
C CYS A 65 -22.66 27.34 38.31
N LEU A 66 -21.47 27.79 37.93
CA LEU A 66 -21.28 28.92 37.00
C LEU A 66 -21.62 28.53 35.55
N LEU A 67 -21.28 27.30 35.13
CA LEU A 67 -21.66 26.76 33.82
C LEU A 67 -23.19 26.62 33.69
N LEU A 68 -23.88 26.20 34.78
CA LEU A 68 -25.35 26.14 34.82
C LEU A 68 -26.01 27.51 34.64
N LYS A 69 -25.37 28.58 35.12
CA LYS A 69 -25.82 29.97 34.94
C LYS A 69 -25.51 30.52 33.54
N LYS A 70 -24.82 29.74 32.69
CA LYS A 70 -24.33 30.15 31.35
C LYS A 70 -23.60 31.49 31.36
N ASP A 71 -22.84 31.73 32.42
CA ASP A 71 -22.08 32.97 32.58
C ASP A 71 -21.02 33.09 31.47
N PRO A 72 -21.05 34.14 30.62
CA PRO A 72 -20.13 34.27 29.49
C PRO A 72 -18.66 34.31 29.90
N THR A 73 -18.34 34.95 31.03
CA THR A 73 -16.97 35.02 31.56
C THR A 73 -16.44 33.66 31.97
N THR A 74 -17.26 32.85 32.64
CA THR A 74 -16.92 31.48 33.01
C THR A 74 -16.74 30.62 31.76
N ILE A 75 -17.68 30.65 30.82
CA ILE A 75 -17.60 29.87 29.58
C ILE A 75 -16.32 30.22 28.80
N ASN A 76 -16.03 31.51 28.63
CA ASN A 76 -14.80 31.94 27.94
C ASN A 76 -13.54 31.48 28.67
N THR A 77 -13.51 31.52 30.02
CA THR A 77 -12.38 31.01 30.81
C THR A 77 -12.16 29.51 30.60
N VAL A 78 -13.23 28.72 30.41
CA VAL A 78 -13.11 27.29 30.09
C VAL A 78 -12.64 27.07 28.65
N LEU A 79 -13.16 27.84 27.71
CA LEU A 79 -12.76 27.77 26.31
C LEU A 79 -11.28 28.12 26.14
N ASP A 80 -10.76 29.11 26.87
CA ASP A 80 -9.37 29.55 26.82
C ASP A 80 -8.37 28.55 27.43
N ARG A 81 -8.84 27.48 28.09
CA ARG A 81 -7.97 26.35 28.50
C ARG A 81 -7.51 25.52 27.31
N LYS A 82 -8.28 25.52 26.22
CA LYS A 82 -7.87 24.94 24.95
C LYS A 82 -6.94 25.91 24.23
N THR A 83 -5.93 25.37 23.57
CA THR A 83 -4.98 26.20 22.81
C THR A 83 -5.73 26.82 21.63
N SER A 84 -5.75 28.15 21.58
CA SER A 84 -6.34 28.91 20.49
C SER A 84 -5.32 29.79 19.80
N GLU A 85 -5.54 30.06 18.52
CA GLU A 85 -4.75 30.99 17.71
C GLU A 85 -5.66 31.93 16.91
N ASP A 86 -5.22 33.17 16.73
CA ASP A 86 -5.92 34.15 15.91
C ASP A 86 -5.38 34.08 14.48
N LEU A 87 -6.19 33.54 13.57
CA LEU A 87 -5.87 33.43 12.16
C LEU A 87 -6.27 34.72 11.45
N ALA A 88 -5.34 35.34 10.73
CA ALA A 88 -5.60 36.45 9.81
C ALA A 88 -5.55 35.91 8.37
N LEU A 89 -6.72 35.72 7.77
CA LEU A 89 -6.88 35.05 6.48
C LEU A 89 -7.24 36.05 5.38
N LEU A 90 -6.80 35.76 4.15
CA LEU A 90 -7.22 36.47 2.92
C LEU A 90 -7.99 35.51 2.01
N PRO A 91 -9.24 35.15 2.35
CA PRO A 91 -10.01 34.15 1.62
C PRO A 91 -10.71 34.66 0.35
N PHE A 92 -10.76 35.97 0.11
CA PHE A 92 -11.54 36.57 -0.98
C PHE A 92 -10.66 37.49 -1.85
N ASP A 93 -11.08 37.70 -3.10
CA ASP A 93 -10.35 38.51 -4.09
C ASP A 93 -10.38 40.02 -3.78
N ASP A 94 -11.22 40.44 -2.83
CA ASP A 94 -11.36 41.85 -2.40
C ASP A 94 -10.29 42.29 -1.38
N SER A 95 -9.30 41.42 -1.08
CA SER A 95 -8.23 41.69 -0.11
C SER A 95 -8.71 41.96 1.32
N SER A 96 -9.94 41.60 1.66
CA SER A 96 -10.46 41.71 3.02
C SER A 96 -9.79 40.69 3.95
N ILE A 97 -9.25 41.16 5.07
CA ILE A 97 -8.66 40.31 6.10
C ILE A 97 -9.76 39.79 6.99
N LEU A 98 -9.96 38.47 7.01
CA LEU A 98 -10.87 37.81 7.92
C LEU A 98 -10.08 37.29 9.13
N LYS A 99 -10.40 37.81 10.32
CA LYS A 99 -9.82 37.34 11.58
C LYS A 99 -10.71 36.25 12.19
N ILE A 100 -10.16 35.06 12.42
CA ILE A 100 -10.87 33.94 13.06
C ILE A 100 -10.05 33.42 14.24
N LYS A 101 -10.68 33.32 15.42
CA LYS A 101 -10.12 32.58 16.55
C LYS A 101 -10.37 31.09 16.33
N ALA A 102 -9.30 30.34 16.07
CA ALA A 102 -9.30 28.90 15.85
C ALA A 102 -8.80 28.17 17.10
N PHE A 103 -9.43 27.05 17.45
CA PHE A 103 -9.05 26.23 18.59
C PHE A 103 -8.46 24.90 18.12
N ASN A 104 -7.62 24.28 18.96
CA ASN A 104 -7.18 22.88 18.86
C ASN A 104 -8.31 21.89 19.22
N ASP A 105 -9.46 22.14 18.61
CA ASP A 105 -10.71 21.41 18.74
C ASP A 105 -11.52 21.64 17.44
N ILE A 106 -12.83 21.44 17.50
CA ILE A 106 -13.74 21.59 16.36
C ILE A 106 -14.09 23.06 16.14
N ASN A 107 -13.86 23.53 14.91
CA ASN A 107 -14.21 24.83 14.39
C ASN A 107 -15.15 24.65 13.19
N VAL A 108 -16.40 25.11 13.29
CA VAL A 108 -17.42 24.93 12.24
C VAL A 108 -17.65 26.25 11.50
N VAL A 109 -17.68 26.19 10.17
CA VAL A 109 -18.07 27.27 9.27
C VAL A 109 -19.42 26.92 8.66
N PHE A 110 -20.43 27.75 8.86
CA PHE A 110 -21.77 27.52 8.30
C PHE A 110 -22.40 28.81 7.81
N GLY A 111 -23.43 28.69 6.97
CA GLY A 111 -24.02 29.84 6.28
C GLY A 111 -24.71 29.42 4.98
N PRO A 112 -25.57 30.26 4.40
CA PRO A 112 -26.24 29.97 3.13
C PRO A 112 -25.29 29.56 1.98
N LYS A 113 -25.83 28.94 0.93
CA LYS A 113 -25.04 28.62 -0.27
C LYS A 113 -24.51 29.90 -0.92
N GLY A 114 -23.29 29.85 -1.46
CA GLY A 114 -22.66 30.99 -2.12
C GLY A 114 -22.01 32.03 -1.19
N THR A 115 -21.97 31.80 0.13
CA THR A 115 -21.31 32.71 1.08
C THR A 115 -19.80 32.44 1.26
N GLY A 116 -19.15 31.74 0.32
CA GLY A 116 -17.69 31.58 0.28
C GLY A 116 -17.07 30.75 1.43
N LYS A 117 -17.80 29.81 2.03
CA LYS A 117 -17.30 28.91 3.08
C LYS A 117 -16.08 28.09 2.62
N SER A 118 -16.16 27.49 1.44
CA SER A 118 -15.05 26.74 0.84
C SER A 118 -13.80 27.62 0.63
N CYS A 119 -13.96 28.91 0.32
CA CYS A 119 -12.84 29.84 0.18
C CYS A 119 -12.16 30.09 1.54
N ILE A 120 -12.93 30.17 2.63
CA ILE A 120 -12.40 30.27 3.99
C ILE A 120 -11.57 29.03 4.32
N LEU A 121 -12.08 27.83 4.06
CA LEU A 121 -11.33 26.58 4.29
C LEU A 121 -10.05 26.50 3.46
N LYS A 122 -10.08 26.92 2.20
CA LYS A 122 -8.89 26.99 1.33
C LYS A 122 -7.85 27.97 1.85
N ALA A 123 -8.28 29.11 2.39
CA ALA A 123 -7.38 30.07 3.03
C ALA A 123 -6.75 29.52 4.31
N ILE A 124 -7.52 28.76 5.11
CA ILE A 124 -7.01 28.06 6.31
C ILE A 124 -5.96 27.02 5.90
N ALA A 125 -6.25 26.19 4.90
CA ALA A 125 -5.32 25.19 4.39
C ALA A 125 -4.02 25.83 3.89
N LYS A 126 -4.12 26.92 3.14
CA LYS A 126 -2.97 27.70 2.66
C LYS A 126 -2.15 28.25 3.82
N HIS A 127 -2.79 28.86 4.82
CA HIS A 127 -2.12 29.43 5.98
C HIS A 127 -1.29 28.38 6.73
N TYR A 128 -1.84 27.20 7.02
CA TYR A 128 -1.08 26.15 7.70
C TYR A 128 0.01 25.53 6.82
N SER A 129 -0.25 25.36 5.52
CA SER A 129 0.75 24.86 4.57
C SER A 129 1.96 25.80 4.46
N GLU A 130 1.74 27.12 4.44
CA GLU A 130 2.81 28.14 4.44
C GLU A 130 3.62 28.14 5.74
N ASN A 131 3.02 27.71 6.86
CA ASN A 131 3.68 27.51 8.14
C ASN A 131 4.31 26.11 8.32
N GLY A 132 4.36 25.30 7.25
CA GLY A 132 5.04 24.00 7.26
C GLY A 132 4.20 22.82 7.80
N ILE A 133 2.90 23.01 8.01
CA ILE A 133 1.97 21.96 8.46
C ILE A 133 1.21 21.40 7.25
N ASP A 134 1.19 20.08 7.06
CA ASP A 134 0.40 19.46 5.97
C ASP A 134 -1.10 19.65 6.23
N ALA A 135 -1.69 20.61 5.52
CA ALA A 135 -3.09 20.97 5.64
C ALA A 135 -3.72 21.02 4.24
N ARG A 136 -4.60 20.05 3.96
CA ARG A 136 -5.32 19.94 2.70
C ARG A 136 -6.81 19.93 2.95
N VAL A 137 -7.56 20.57 2.05
CA VAL A 137 -9.02 20.54 2.10
C VAL A 137 -9.47 19.21 1.51
N TYR A 138 -10.18 18.43 2.33
CA TYR A 138 -10.95 17.29 1.87
C TYR A 138 -12.22 17.80 1.19
N GLU A 139 -12.37 17.51 -0.10
CA GLU A 139 -13.58 17.74 -0.88
C GLU A 139 -14.18 16.36 -1.22
N SER A 140 -15.49 16.17 -1.00
CA SER A 140 -16.16 14.89 -1.31
C SER A 140 -16.03 14.58 -2.81
N ALA A 141 -15.14 13.64 -3.14
CA ALA A 141 -14.83 13.21 -4.49
C ALA A 141 -15.12 11.71 -4.62
N SER A 142 -16.37 11.37 -4.95
CA SER A 142 -16.84 10.00 -5.15
C SER A 142 -16.07 9.23 -6.22
N ASP A 143 -15.44 9.94 -7.16
CA ASP A 143 -14.92 9.36 -8.41
C ASP A 143 -13.43 9.00 -8.34
N ARG A 144 -12.76 9.26 -7.21
CA ARG A 144 -11.29 9.06 -7.05
C ARG A 144 -10.90 7.81 -6.27
N LEU A 145 -11.86 6.96 -5.88
CA LEU A 145 -11.59 5.75 -5.11
C LEU A 145 -10.61 4.81 -5.84
N ASP A 146 -10.85 4.59 -7.13
CA ASP A 146 -9.98 3.77 -7.99
C ASP A 146 -8.56 4.34 -8.14
N GLU A 147 -8.42 5.67 -8.16
CA GLU A 147 -7.13 6.34 -8.31
C GLU A 147 -6.31 6.27 -7.01
N ILE A 148 -6.96 6.48 -5.87
CA ILE A 148 -6.31 6.52 -4.56
C ILE A 148 -5.89 5.13 -4.08
N PHE A 149 -6.66 4.09 -4.43
CA PHE A 149 -6.32 2.71 -4.12
C PHE A 149 -5.63 1.98 -5.28
N ASP A 150 -5.30 2.74 -6.34
CA ASP A 150 -4.62 2.25 -7.54
C ASP A 150 -5.18 0.90 -8.02
N THR A 151 -6.48 0.83 -8.28
CA THR A 151 -7.11 -0.39 -8.81
C THR A 151 -6.60 -0.73 -10.21
N ARG A 152 -5.96 0.24 -10.89
CA ARG A 152 -5.28 0.06 -12.17
C ARG A 152 -3.85 -0.45 -12.04
N GLY A 153 -3.29 -0.52 -10.84
CA GLY A 153 -1.96 -1.07 -10.56
C GLY A 153 -0.81 -0.34 -11.24
N ARG A 154 -0.85 1.00 -11.30
CA ARG A 154 0.24 1.83 -11.82
C ARG A 154 1.52 1.72 -10.98
N ASP A 155 1.38 1.62 -9.67
CA ASP A 155 2.48 1.55 -8.70
C ASP A 155 2.62 0.13 -8.10
N LEU A 156 1.95 -0.86 -8.71
CA LEU A 156 1.95 -2.23 -8.22
C LEU A 156 3.29 -2.91 -8.53
N SER A 157 3.95 -3.40 -7.49
CA SER A 157 5.15 -4.24 -7.61
C SER A 157 5.07 -5.43 -6.66
N ILE A 158 5.73 -6.52 -7.04
CA ILE A 158 5.80 -7.73 -6.24
C ILE A 158 7.21 -8.32 -6.32
N ASN A 159 7.73 -8.77 -5.19
CA ASN A 159 9.00 -9.49 -5.15
C ASN A 159 8.74 -10.99 -5.33
N LEU A 160 9.25 -11.61 -6.38
CA LEU A 160 9.02 -13.04 -6.62
C LEU A 160 9.78 -13.93 -5.64
N ASN A 161 10.90 -13.44 -5.09
CA ASN A 161 11.73 -14.19 -4.15
C ASN A 161 11.00 -14.49 -2.84
N THR A 162 10.10 -13.61 -2.38
CA THR A 162 9.28 -13.85 -1.18
C THR A 162 8.29 -15.02 -1.36
N HIS A 163 8.03 -15.41 -2.62
CA HIS A 163 7.17 -16.53 -2.97
C HIS A 163 7.96 -17.77 -3.43
N SER A 164 9.29 -17.80 -3.22
CA SER A 164 10.17 -18.87 -3.69
C SER A 164 10.12 -19.09 -5.21
N ILE A 165 9.84 -18.04 -5.97
CA ILE A 165 9.79 -18.06 -7.44
C ILE A 165 11.08 -17.44 -7.99
N ASN A 166 11.80 -18.18 -8.82
CA ASN A 166 13.01 -17.67 -9.50
C ASN A 166 12.60 -16.84 -10.73
N TYR A 167 13.28 -15.69 -10.92
CA TYR A 167 13.13 -14.82 -12.09
C TYR A 167 13.53 -15.49 -13.42
N CYS A 168 14.37 -16.53 -13.37
CA CYS A 168 14.78 -17.34 -14.53
C CYS A 168 15.43 -16.57 -15.68
N SER A 169 16.19 -15.51 -15.39
CA SER A 169 16.93 -14.74 -16.41
C SER A 169 17.89 -15.63 -17.21
N ASP A 170 18.71 -16.39 -16.50
CA ASP A 170 19.79 -17.18 -17.09
C ASP A 170 19.22 -18.36 -17.89
N GLU A 171 18.13 -18.97 -17.40
CA GLU A 171 17.43 -20.03 -18.10
C GLU A 171 16.79 -19.54 -19.41
N ILE A 172 16.19 -18.34 -19.41
CA ILE A 172 15.61 -17.74 -20.62
C ILE A 172 16.72 -17.42 -21.63
N GLU A 173 17.80 -16.76 -21.20
CA GLU A 173 18.94 -16.46 -22.06
C GLU A 173 19.56 -17.74 -22.66
N ALA A 174 19.74 -18.77 -21.84
CA ALA A 174 20.29 -20.04 -22.27
C ALA A 174 19.39 -20.78 -23.28
N LEU A 175 18.06 -20.70 -23.14
CA LEU A 175 17.12 -21.25 -24.14
C LEU A 175 17.18 -20.49 -25.46
N ARG A 176 17.24 -19.15 -25.41
CA ARG A 176 17.27 -18.30 -26.60
C ARG A 176 18.57 -18.46 -27.39
N GLY A 177 19.69 -18.67 -26.70
CA GLY A 177 21.01 -18.90 -27.29
C GLY A 177 21.31 -20.36 -27.66
N ALA A 178 20.38 -21.30 -27.45
CA ALA A 178 20.61 -22.72 -27.68
C ALA A 178 20.78 -23.04 -29.18
N GLY A 179 21.94 -23.58 -29.55
CA GLY A 179 22.26 -24.03 -30.91
C GLY A 179 22.24 -25.56 -31.05
N GLU A 180 22.01 -26.05 -32.26
CA GLU A 180 22.00 -27.48 -32.54
C GLU A 180 23.42 -28.07 -32.52
N VAL A 181 23.57 -29.18 -31.81
CA VAL A 181 24.82 -29.94 -31.72
C VAL A 181 24.63 -31.26 -32.44
N ALA A 182 25.37 -31.50 -33.52
CA ALA A 182 25.24 -32.70 -34.33
C ALA A 182 26.11 -33.87 -33.82
N VAL A 183 25.63 -35.09 -34.03
CA VAL A 183 26.39 -36.33 -33.81
C VAL A 183 27.43 -36.51 -34.92
N THR A 184 28.57 -37.12 -34.60
CA THR A 184 29.60 -37.45 -35.59
C THR A 184 29.09 -38.55 -36.53
N GLY A 185 28.89 -38.22 -37.82
CA GLY A 185 28.42 -39.17 -38.82
C GLY A 185 29.37 -40.37 -39.04
N LEU A 186 28.79 -41.57 -39.17
CA LEU A 186 29.53 -42.82 -39.40
C LEU A 186 30.39 -42.78 -40.65
N SER A 187 30.00 -42.01 -41.67
CA SER A 187 30.79 -41.79 -42.89
C SER A 187 32.21 -41.29 -42.60
N LYS A 188 32.40 -40.44 -41.58
CA LYS A 188 33.73 -39.95 -41.18
C LYS A 188 34.62 -41.08 -40.66
N TYR A 189 34.05 -42.02 -39.91
CA TYR A 189 34.77 -43.21 -39.45
C TYR A 189 35.09 -44.15 -40.60
N VAL A 190 34.15 -44.38 -41.51
CA VAL A 190 34.37 -45.21 -42.71
C VAL A 190 35.51 -44.64 -43.57
N VAL A 191 35.48 -43.32 -43.82
CA VAL A 191 36.53 -42.61 -44.58
C VAL A 191 37.90 -42.76 -43.91
N TYR A 192 37.96 -42.65 -42.57
CA TYR A 192 39.18 -42.87 -41.81
C TYR A 192 39.72 -44.30 -41.94
N PHE A 193 38.90 -45.32 -41.69
CA PHE A 193 39.35 -46.72 -41.72
C PHE A 193 39.64 -47.24 -43.14
N ALA A 194 39.01 -46.66 -44.17
CA ALA A 194 39.32 -46.95 -45.56
C ALA A 194 40.66 -46.36 -46.02
N ALA A 195 41.11 -45.25 -45.39
CA ALA A 195 42.35 -44.59 -45.74
C ALA A 195 43.59 -45.34 -45.19
N LYS A 196 44.40 -45.93 -46.07
CA LYS A 196 45.68 -46.55 -45.69
C LYS A 196 46.74 -45.47 -45.42
N SER A 197 47.10 -45.26 -44.15
CA SER A 197 48.22 -44.38 -43.78
C SER A 197 49.58 -45.00 -44.14
N THR A 198 50.20 -44.47 -45.21
CA THR A 198 51.54 -44.89 -45.69
C THR A 198 52.67 -43.98 -45.22
N ASN A 199 52.37 -42.80 -44.66
CA ASN A 199 53.38 -41.81 -44.29
C ASN A 199 54.09 -42.14 -42.97
N TRP A 200 55.40 -42.37 -43.04
CA TRP A 200 56.24 -42.74 -41.90
C TRP A 200 56.37 -41.65 -40.82
N ASN A 201 56.42 -40.37 -41.21
CA ASN A 201 56.52 -39.25 -40.25
C ASN A 201 55.24 -39.10 -39.43
N ALA A 202 54.08 -39.32 -40.07
CA ALA A 202 52.80 -39.30 -39.37
C ALA A 202 52.68 -40.42 -38.33
N LYS A 203 53.27 -41.60 -38.58
CA LYS A 203 53.26 -42.73 -37.64
C LYS A 203 54.11 -42.48 -36.39
N LYS A 204 55.08 -41.57 -36.43
CA LYS A 204 55.89 -41.20 -35.26
C LYS A 204 55.17 -40.26 -34.29
N ILE A 205 54.13 -39.56 -34.74
CA ILE A 205 53.39 -38.60 -33.91
C ILE A 205 52.31 -39.34 -33.14
N LEU A 206 52.66 -39.91 -31.98
CA LEU A 206 51.76 -40.71 -31.15
C LEU A 206 50.68 -39.88 -30.43
N LEU A 207 50.91 -38.58 -30.25
CA LEU A 207 49.96 -37.64 -29.66
C LEU A 207 48.60 -37.61 -30.38
N LYS A 208 48.58 -37.90 -31.68
CA LYS A 208 47.34 -37.95 -32.47
C LYS A 208 46.47 -39.17 -32.15
N ASP A 209 47.06 -40.20 -31.53
CA ASP A 209 46.41 -41.49 -31.26
C ASP A 209 45.90 -41.59 -29.81
N ILE A 210 46.21 -40.61 -28.95
CA ILE A 210 45.65 -40.48 -27.59
C ILE A 210 44.18 -40.11 -27.70
N ASP A 211 43.30 -40.83 -26.99
CA ASP A 211 41.89 -40.49 -26.90
C ASP A 211 41.70 -39.33 -25.89
N PRO A 212 40.87 -38.31 -26.21
CA PRO A 212 40.65 -37.17 -25.32
C PRO A 212 40.08 -37.58 -23.96
N GLU A 213 40.51 -36.90 -22.91
CA GLU A 213 40.00 -37.12 -21.55
C GLU A 213 38.71 -36.32 -21.29
N GLU A 214 37.89 -36.80 -20.35
CA GLU A 214 36.63 -36.16 -19.98
C GLU A 214 36.84 -34.88 -19.16
N GLU A 215 36.50 -33.73 -19.76
CA GLU A 215 36.66 -32.42 -19.09
C GLU A 215 35.60 -32.15 -18.00
N SER A 216 34.38 -32.66 -18.15
CA SER A 216 33.23 -32.23 -17.32
C SER A 216 33.35 -32.59 -15.85
N SER A 217 33.95 -33.74 -15.51
CA SER A 217 34.14 -34.13 -14.12
C SER A 217 35.09 -33.17 -13.41
N ALA A 218 36.26 -32.91 -14.00
CA ALA A 218 37.25 -32.00 -13.45
C ALA A 218 36.75 -30.55 -13.39
N LYS A 219 35.99 -30.12 -14.42
CA LYS A 219 35.38 -28.78 -14.42
C LYS A 219 34.34 -28.62 -13.32
N ARG A 220 33.51 -29.65 -13.09
CA ARG A 220 32.49 -29.63 -12.03
C ARG A 220 33.12 -29.54 -10.65
N GLU A 221 34.15 -30.36 -10.39
CA GLU A 221 34.89 -30.32 -9.13
C GLU A 221 35.51 -28.92 -8.89
N PHE A 222 36.11 -28.31 -9.93
CA PHE A 222 36.60 -26.93 -9.84
C PHE A 222 35.49 -25.93 -9.50
N SER A 223 34.35 -25.98 -10.21
CA SER A 223 33.22 -25.08 -9.96
C SER A 223 32.66 -25.21 -8.54
N GLU A 224 32.52 -26.44 -8.03
CA GLU A 224 32.05 -26.70 -6.66
C GLU A 224 33.00 -26.09 -5.61
N PHE A 225 34.32 -26.21 -5.79
CA PHE A 225 35.30 -25.60 -4.88
C PHE A 225 35.37 -24.07 -5.00
N THR A 226 35.24 -23.51 -6.19
CA THR A 226 35.18 -22.05 -6.40
C THR A 226 33.95 -21.44 -5.75
N GLU A 227 32.77 -22.05 -5.91
CA GLU A 227 31.53 -21.59 -5.28
C GLU A 227 31.67 -21.63 -3.75
N ALA A 228 32.12 -22.76 -3.19
CA ALA A 228 32.34 -22.90 -1.75
C ALA A 228 33.36 -21.90 -1.19
N ALA A 229 34.45 -21.64 -1.92
CA ALA A 229 35.47 -20.66 -1.52
C ALA A 229 34.92 -19.22 -1.57
N GLY A 230 34.13 -18.89 -2.60
CA GLY A 230 33.46 -17.61 -2.75
C GLY A 230 32.51 -17.34 -1.59
N THR A 231 31.57 -18.25 -1.33
CA THR A 231 30.61 -18.13 -0.23
C THR A 231 31.30 -18.04 1.13
N THR A 232 32.37 -18.81 1.36
CA THR A 232 33.12 -18.75 2.62
C THR A 232 33.81 -17.38 2.80
N ALA A 233 34.33 -16.78 1.73
CA ALA A 233 34.94 -15.46 1.77
C ALA A 233 33.91 -14.35 2.01
N GLU A 234 32.75 -14.42 1.35
CA GLU A 234 31.63 -13.51 1.57
C GLU A 234 31.12 -13.58 3.02
N PHE A 235 31.05 -14.79 3.58
CA PHE A 235 30.63 -14.96 4.97
C PHE A 235 31.64 -14.40 5.97
N LEU A 236 32.94 -14.56 5.70
CA LEU A 236 34.00 -13.91 6.50
C LEU A 236 33.89 -12.38 6.46
N GLU A 237 33.61 -11.80 5.28
CA GLU A 237 33.40 -10.36 5.14
C GLU A 237 32.14 -9.89 5.88
N PHE A 238 31.06 -10.66 5.77
CA PHE A 238 29.82 -10.43 6.50
C PHE A 238 30.06 -10.41 8.03
N LEU A 239 30.78 -11.40 8.57
CA LEU A 239 31.13 -11.44 10.00
C LEU A 239 31.99 -10.24 10.42
N ALA A 240 32.90 -9.77 9.55
CA ALA A 240 33.79 -8.65 9.85
C ALA A 240 33.08 -7.29 9.83
N ASN A 241 32.04 -7.12 9.00
CA ASN A 241 31.45 -5.82 8.69
C ASN A 241 30.02 -5.62 9.24
N ASN A 242 29.29 -6.68 9.60
CA ASN A 242 27.90 -6.56 10.02
C ASN A 242 27.78 -6.03 11.47
N PRO A 243 27.17 -4.85 11.70
CA PRO A 243 27.07 -4.23 13.02
C PRO A 243 26.09 -4.93 13.95
N SER A 244 25.12 -5.69 13.42
CA SER A 244 24.19 -6.48 14.24
C SER A 244 24.86 -7.73 14.78
N VAL A 245 25.68 -8.40 13.97
CA VAL A 245 26.44 -9.59 14.38
C VAL A 245 27.41 -9.24 15.52
N LYS A 246 28.13 -8.11 15.41
CA LYS A 246 29.07 -7.65 16.45
C LYS A 246 28.42 -7.27 17.79
N LYS A 247 27.10 -7.05 17.81
CA LYS A 247 26.36 -6.70 19.04
C LYS A 247 25.87 -7.93 19.80
N GLU A 248 25.71 -9.06 19.11
CA GLU A 248 25.08 -10.26 19.64
C GLU A 248 26.08 -11.39 19.96
N VAL A 249 27.30 -11.32 19.44
CA VAL A 249 28.35 -12.35 19.60
C VAL A 249 29.56 -11.75 20.30
N ASP A 250 30.09 -12.47 21.30
CA ASP A 250 31.28 -12.05 22.04
C ASP A 250 32.54 -12.04 21.14
N GLU A 251 33.49 -11.14 21.44
CA GLU A 251 34.71 -10.99 20.62
C GLU A 251 35.53 -12.29 20.51
N GLU A 252 35.57 -13.12 21.56
CA GLU A 252 36.26 -14.41 21.54
C GLU A 252 35.58 -15.43 20.62
N GLU A 253 34.25 -15.52 20.66
CA GLU A 253 33.47 -16.42 19.81
C GLU A 253 33.58 -16.01 18.34
N LEU A 254 33.52 -14.71 18.07
CA LEU A 254 33.66 -14.16 16.73
C LEU A 254 35.08 -14.42 16.18
N MET A 255 36.11 -14.30 17.03
CA MET A 255 37.49 -14.66 16.66
C MET A 255 37.63 -16.15 16.34
N GLU A 256 37.04 -17.04 17.12
CA GLU A 256 37.14 -18.48 16.88
C GLU A 256 36.41 -18.92 15.61
N VAL A 257 35.20 -18.39 15.37
CA VAL A 257 34.47 -18.63 14.12
C VAL A 257 35.24 -18.10 12.91
N ALA A 258 35.78 -16.89 13.00
CA ALA A 258 36.61 -16.31 11.94
C ALA A 258 37.87 -17.15 11.70
N ARG A 259 38.50 -17.69 12.75
CA ARG A 259 39.67 -18.56 12.66
C ARG A 259 39.35 -19.85 11.90
N ILE A 260 38.27 -20.54 12.27
CA ILE A 260 37.83 -21.79 11.64
C ILE A 260 37.50 -21.56 10.16
N LEU A 261 36.74 -20.50 9.85
CA LEU A 261 36.37 -20.16 8.48
C LEU A 261 37.57 -19.74 7.63
N SER A 262 38.55 -19.03 8.22
CA SER A 262 39.80 -18.68 7.53
C SER A 262 40.61 -19.92 7.17
N GLU A 263 40.71 -20.88 8.09
CA GLU A 263 41.39 -22.16 7.85
C GLU A 263 40.65 -23.00 6.80
N LEU A 264 39.32 -23.01 6.83
CA LEU A 264 38.49 -23.63 5.80
C LEU A 264 38.74 -22.98 4.43
N LEU A 265 38.73 -21.64 4.36
CA LEU A 265 38.95 -20.90 3.13
C LEU A 265 40.32 -21.20 2.52
N GLU A 266 41.37 -21.31 3.34
CA GLU A 266 42.71 -21.68 2.87
C GLU A 266 42.72 -23.09 2.26
N ARG A 267 42.08 -24.06 2.93
CA ARG A 267 41.94 -25.44 2.42
C ARG A 267 41.13 -25.49 1.13
N LEU A 268 40.04 -24.72 1.04
CA LEU A 268 39.19 -24.60 -0.15
C LEU A 268 39.98 -23.99 -1.31
N ARG A 269 40.67 -22.87 -1.12
CA ARG A 269 41.51 -22.24 -2.17
C ARG A 269 42.63 -23.15 -2.66
N LYS A 270 43.22 -23.96 -1.78
CA LYS A 270 44.23 -24.95 -2.18
C LYS A 270 43.62 -26.06 -3.06
N ARG A 271 42.42 -26.53 -2.72
CA ARG A 271 41.67 -27.52 -3.52
C ARG A 271 41.16 -26.93 -4.83
N GLU A 272 40.69 -25.69 -4.82
CA GLU A 272 40.31 -24.90 -6.00
C GLU A 272 41.49 -24.80 -6.97
N TRP A 273 42.69 -24.43 -6.50
CA TRP A 273 43.87 -24.38 -7.36
C TRP A 273 44.24 -25.74 -7.95
N THR A 274 44.17 -26.80 -7.13
CA THR A 274 44.50 -28.15 -7.58
C THR A 274 43.52 -28.66 -8.63
N SER A 275 42.22 -28.46 -8.40
CA SER A 275 41.16 -28.82 -9.35
C SER A 275 41.20 -27.97 -10.62
N PHE A 276 41.48 -26.67 -10.51
CA PHE A 276 41.73 -25.78 -11.66
C PHE A 276 42.90 -26.30 -12.50
N SER A 277 44.03 -26.63 -11.87
CA SER A 277 45.21 -27.16 -12.54
C SER A 277 44.90 -28.45 -13.28
N GLY A 278 44.22 -29.41 -12.63
CA GLY A 278 43.81 -30.66 -13.25
C GLY A 278 42.84 -30.46 -14.42
N TRP A 279 41.84 -29.59 -14.27
CA TRP A 279 40.93 -29.22 -15.35
C TRP A 279 41.68 -28.60 -16.54
N LYS A 280 42.60 -27.66 -16.28
CA LYS A 280 43.40 -27.02 -17.34
C LYS A 280 44.37 -27.96 -18.01
N GLU A 281 44.96 -28.91 -17.28
CA GLU A 281 45.77 -29.97 -17.84
C GLU A 281 44.99 -30.77 -18.88
N ILE A 282 43.77 -31.20 -18.54
CA ILE A 282 42.86 -31.89 -19.48
C ILE A 282 42.52 -31.00 -20.68
N CYS A 283 42.18 -29.72 -20.46
CA CYS A 283 41.90 -28.78 -21.55
C CYS A 283 43.09 -28.65 -22.51
N PHE A 284 44.30 -28.47 -21.98
CA PHE A 284 45.50 -28.28 -22.79
C PHE A 284 45.91 -29.55 -23.51
N LEU A 285 45.80 -30.71 -22.86
CA LEU A 285 46.03 -32.01 -23.49
C LEU A 285 45.05 -32.22 -24.65
N ASN A 286 43.75 -32.04 -24.41
CA ASN A 286 42.72 -32.18 -25.44
C ASN A 286 42.91 -31.19 -26.60
N SER A 287 43.31 -29.95 -26.30
CA SER A 287 43.64 -28.93 -27.31
C SER A 287 44.86 -29.33 -28.14
N ALA A 288 45.93 -29.81 -27.50
CA ALA A 288 47.12 -30.30 -28.17
C ALA A 288 46.79 -31.49 -29.09
N ILE A 289 46.07 -32.49 -28.60
CA ILE A 289 45.61 -33.65 -29.40
C ILE A 289 44.85 -33.16 -30.64
N LYS A 290 43.91 -32.23 -30.47
CA LYS A 290 43.13 -31.66 -31.57
C LYS A 290 44.01 -30.92 -32.59
N ALA A 291 44.96 -30.12 -32.12
CA ALA A 291 45.89 -29.37 -32.97
C ALA A 291 46.80 -30.30 -33.78
N PHE A 292 47.41 -31.30 -33.13
CA PHE A 292 48.26 -32.29 -33.81
C PHE A 292 47.46 -33.14 -34.80
N ARG A 293 46.25 -33.60 -34.45
CA ARG A 293 45.38 -34.34 -35.38
C ARG A 293 45.07 -33.49 -36.63
N ARG A 294 44.70 -32.22 -36.46
CA ARG A 294 44.41 -31.28 -37.55
C ARG A 294 45.63 -31.04 -38.45
N GLU A 295 46.80 -30.80 -37.88
CA GLU A 295 48.02 -30.55 -38.68
C GLU A 295 48.50 -31.80 -39.42
N VAL A 296 48.37 -32.99 -38.80
CA VAL A 296 48.67 -34.26 -39.48
C VAL A 296 47.72 -34.48 -40.65
N GLU A 297 46.41 -34.28 -40.46
CA GLU A 297 45.42 -34.38 -41.54
C GLU A 297 45.73 -33.38 -42.68
N ARG A 298 45.98 -32.12 -42.33
CA ARG A 298 46.33 -31.07 -43.30
C ARG A 298 47.59 -31.38 -44.12
N LYS A 299 48.62 -31.94 -43.50
CA LYS A 299 49.92 -32.21 -44.15
C LYS A 299 49.97 -33.53 -44.90
N THR A 300 49.19 -34.52 -44.49
CA THR A 300 49.21 -35.87 -45.08
C THR A 300 48.05 -36.13 -46.03
N GLY A 301 46.99 -35.31 -45.99
CA GLY A 301 45.74 -35.56 -46.70
C GLY A 301 45.00 -36.81 -46.21
N THR A 302 45.49 -37.46 -45.14
CA THR A 302 44.85 -38.62 -44.53
C THR A 302 43.80 -38.12 -43.53
N PRO A 303 42.55 -38.61 -43.59
CA PRO A 303 41.51 -38.20 -42.66
C PRO A 303 41.95 -38.42 -41.21
N ALA A 304 41.60 -37.52 -40.29
CA ALA A 304 41.82 -37.74 -38.87
C ALA A 304 40.76 -38.69 -38.28
N LYS A 305 41.14 -39.53 -37.31
CA LYS A 305 40.17 -40.32 -36.52
C LYS A 305 39.24 -39.34 -35.80
N PRO A 306 37.91 -39.45 -35.97
CA PRO A 306 37.00 -38.63 -35.18
C PRO A 306 37.22 -38.86 -33.67
N THR A 307 37.26 -37.78 -32.90
CA THR A 307 37.61 -37.78 -31.47
C THR A 307 36.54 -38.37 -30.59
N THR A 308 35.27 -38.08 -30.89
CA THR A 308 34.11 -38.56 -30.13
C THR A 308 32.98 -38.88 -31.11
N THR A 309 32.02 -39.67 -30.65
CA THR A 309 30.77 -39.89 -31.39
C THR A 309 29.91 -38.63 -31.46
N GLY A 310 30.20 -37.59 -30.67
CA GLY A 310 29.36 -36.38 -30.54
C GLY A 310 28.03 -36.61 -29.80
N PHE A 311 27.68 -37.86 -29.48
CA PHE A 311 26.41 -38.19 -28.83
C PHE A 311 26.28 -37.59 -27.43
N ARG A 312 27.39 -37.56 -26.68
CA ARG A 312 27.41 -36.95 -25.35
C ARG A 312 27.04 -35.47 -25.40
N ASP A 313 27.69 -34.71 -26.28
CA ASP A 313 27.46 -33.27 -26.42
C ASP A 313 26.04 -33.00 -26.94
N TYR A 314 25.58 -33.81 -27.90
CA TYR A 314 24.20 -33.82 -28.39
C TYR A 314 23.18 -34.04 -27.24
N ALA A 315 23.39 -35.06 -26.41
CA ALA A 315 22.48 -35.43 -25.33
C ALA A 315 22.51 -34.40 -24.20
N MET A 316 23.71 -33.96 -23.80
CA MET A 316 23.89 -32.95 -22.75
C MET A 316 23.26 -31.60 -23.13
N ASN A 317 23.34 -31.21 -24.41
CA ASN A 317 22.67 -30.01 -24.90
C ASN A 317 21.15 -30.10 -24.70
N ARG A 318 20.53 -31.22 -25.10
CA ARG A 318 19.08 -31.45 -24.91
C ARG A 318 18.66 -31.51 -23.46
N ILE A 319 19.44 -32.17 -22.59
CA ILE A 319 19.19 -32.21 -21.14
C ILE A 319 19.23 -30.80 -20.54
N LYS A 320 20.20 -29.97 -20.94
CA LYS A 320 20.27 -28.57 -20.47
C LYS A 320 19.06 -27.75 -20.90
N ILE A 321 18.62 -27.90 -22.14
CA ILE A 321 17.42 -27.26 -22.67
C ILE A 321 16.18 -27.70 -21.88
N GLU A 322 16.03 -29.00 -21.61
CA GLU A 322 14.94 -29.54 -20.77
C GLU A 322 14.96 -28.93 -19.38
N VAL A 323 16.10 -28.94 -18.69
CA VAL A 323 16.23 -28.42 -17.32
C VAL A 323 15.87 -26.93 -17.26
N ASN A 324 16.35 -26.13 -18.21
CA ASN A 324 16.05 -24.70 -18.25
C ASN A 324 14.56 -24.45 -18.54
N ALA A 325 13.98 -25.14 -19.52
CA ALA A 325 12.56 -25.02 -19.82
C ALA A 325 11.68 -25.49 -18.65
N ALA A 326 12.05 -26.57 -17.96
CA ALA A 326 11.35 -27.09 -16.80
C ALA A 326 11.35 -26.10 -15.63
N LYS A 327 12.48 -25.43 -15.37
CA LYS A 327 12.57 -24.38 -14.34
C LYS A 327 11.65 -23.20 -14.64
N ILE A 328 11.62 -22.71 -15.88
CA ILE A 328 10.73 -21.61 -16.29
C ILE A 328 9.27 -22.02 -16.13
N VAL A 329 8.89 -23.21 -16.61
CA VAL A 329 7.51 -23.72 -16.47
C VAL A 329 7.13 -23.87 -15.00
N LYS A 330 8.04 -24.38 -14.16
CA LYS A 330 7.81 -24.49 -12.71
C LYS A 330 7.55 -23.11 -12.08
N SER A 331 8.34 -22.09 -12.42
CA SER A 331 8.14 -20.72 -11.93
C SER A 331 6.78 -20.15 -12.37
N VAL A 332 6.41 -20.33 -13.63
CA VAL A 332 5.13 -19.86 -14.21
C VAL A 332 3.91 -20.60 -13.64
N ASP A 333 4.07 -21.87 -13.27
CA ASP A 333 2.97 -22.69 -12.71
C ASP A 333 2.82 -22.52 -11.19
N THR A 334 3.70 -21.75 -10.55
CA THR A 334 3.61 -21.48 -9.11
C THR A 334 2.50 -20.46 -8.82
N GLU A 335 1.61 -20.79 -7.88
CA GLU A 335 0.53 -19.90 -7.47
C GLU A 335 1.00 -18.85 -6.47
N ILE A 336 0.63 -17.60 -6.70
CA ILE A 336 0.86 -16.50 -5.76
C ILE A 336 -0.42 -16.29 -4.95
N PRO A 337 -0.35 -16.33 -3.60
CA PRO A 337 -1.53 -16.14 -2.78
C PRO A 337 -2.12 -14.74 -2.97
N MET A 338 -3.44 -14.67 -2.96
CA MET A 338 -4.18 -13.42 -3.10
C MET A 338 -3.87 -12.49 -1.92
N GLN A 339 -3.53 -11.24 -2.23
CA GLN A 339 -3.30 -10.21 -1.23
C GLN A 339 -4.61 -9.47 -0.95
N THR A 340 -4.89 -9.21 0.33
CA THR A 340 -6.11 -8.53 0.79
C THR A 340 -5.73 -7.37 1.69
N GLU A 341 -6.25 -6.18 1.39
CA GLU A 341 -6.06 -4.95 2.17
C GLU A 341 -7.43 -4.43 2.63
N LEU A 342 -7.56 -4.03 3.90
CA LEU A 342 -8.78 -3.41 4.41
C LEU A 342 -8.85 -1.96 3.95
N VAL A 343 -9.94 -1.59 3.28
CA VAL A 343 -10.12 -0.25 2.69
C VAL A 343 -10.90 0.65 3.65
N GLY A 344 -11.96 0.11 4.27
CA GLY A 344 -12.82 0.82 5.20
C GLY A 344 -14.14 0.08 5.42
N SER A 345 -14.97 0.58 6.34
CA SER A 345 -16.25 -0.05 6.68
C SER A 345 -17.41 0.70 6.03
N LEU A 346 -18.33 -0.01 5.39
CA LEU A 346 -19.54 0.55 4.76
C LEU A 346 -20.72 0.67 5.76
N GLY A 347 -20.40 0.63 7.05
CA GLY A 347 -21.36 0.68 8.15
C GLY A 347 -21.80 -0.71 8.62
N SER A 348 -22.50 -0.73 9.77
CA SER A 348 -22.95 -1.93 10.47
C SER A 348 -23.83 -2.86 9.64
N ASN A 349 -24.51 -2.33 8.61
CA ASN A 349 -25.45 -3.09 7.78
C ASN A 349 -24.81 -3.81 6.58
N LYS A 350 -23.60 -3.42 6.15
CA LYS A 350 -22.96 -3.96 4.94
C LYS A 350 -21.60 -4.60 5.17
N GLY A 351 -20.89 -4.22 6.23
CA GLY A 351 -19.58 -4.79 6.57
C GLY A 351 -18.41 -4.08 5.87
N ASP A 352 -17.28 -4.79 5.81
CA ASP A 352 -15.97 -4.20 5.51
C ASP A 352 -15.56 -4.37 4.04
N LEU A 353 -15.23 -3.24 3.41
CA LEU A 353 -14.73 -3.20 2.05
C LEU A 353 -13.24 -3.58 2.03
N GLN A 354 -12.90 -4.56 1.21
CA GLN A 354 -11.53 -5.04 1.02
C GLN A 354 -11.05 -4.74 -0.40
N LEU A 355 -9.77 -4.45 -0.56
CA LEU A 355 -9.11 -4.39 -1.85
C LEU A 355 -8.35 -5.70 -2.03
N ARG A 356 -8.68 -6.45 -3.09
CA ARG A 356 -8.05 -7.72 -3.41
C ARG A 356 -7.15 -7.58 -4.60
N THR A 357 -5.94 -8.10 -4.47
CA THR A 357 -4.96 -8.20 -5.56
C THR A 357 -4.69 -9.66 -5.85
N GLU A 358 -5.09 -10.10 -7.03
CA GLU A 358 -4.79 -11.44 -7.55
C GLU A 358 -3.65 -11.34 -8.56
N PHE A 359 -2.61 -12.16 -8.38
CA PHE A 359 -1.52 -12.32 -9.34
C PHE A 359 -1.63 -13.69 -10.00
N LYS A 360 -1.47 -13.75 -11.33
CA LYS A 360 -1.45 -15.00 -12.09
C LYS A 360 -0.43 -14.87 -13.22
N PHE A 361 0.46 -15.85 -13.36
CA PHE A 361 1.28 -15.91 -14.56
C PHE A 361 0.44 -16.29 -15.77
N GLN A 362 0.88 -15.83 -16.94
CA GLN A 362 0.32 -16.29 -18.20
C GLN A 362 0.57 -17.79 -18.38
N SER A 363 -0.48 -18.60 -18.40
CA SER A 363 -0.37 -20.07 -18.55
C SER A 363 -0.34 -20.55 -20.01
N GLY A 364 -0.39 -19.63 -20.97
CA GLY A 364 -0.53 -19.93 -22.40
C GLY A 364 -2.00 -20.09 -22.85
N ALA A 365 -2.95 -20.14 -21.92
CA ALA A 365 -4.39 -20.20 -22.19
C ALA A 365 -5.13 -18.89 -21.86
N ILE A 366 -4.55 -18.04 -21.01
CA ILE A 366 -5.23 -16.85 -20.49
C ILE A 366 -5.40 -15.84 -21.63
N THR A 367 -6.67 -15.62 -22.00
CA THR A 367 -7.12 -14.59 -22.95
C THR A 367 -8.02 -13.56 -22.28
N ASP A 368 -8.22 -13.69 -20.96
CA ASP A 368 -9.13 -12.86 -20.20
C ASP A 368 -8.75 -11.38 -20.31
N GLY A 369 -9.73 -10.55 -20.72
CA GLY A 369 -9.60 -9.11 -20.79
C GLY A 369 -9.48 -8.46 -19.41
N VAL A 370 -9.95 -9.14 -18.36
CA VAL A 370 -10.05 -8.62 -16.98
C VAL A 370 -8.69 -8.52 -16.28
N LEU A 371 -7.76 -9.42 -16.58
CA LEU A 371 -6.40 -9.39 -16.02
C LEU A 371 -5.56 -8.33 -16.74
N SER A 372 -4.81 -7.50 -16.06
CA SER A 372 -3.87 -6.55 -16.67
C SER A 372 -2.45 -7.13 -16.66
N SER A 373 -1.62 -6.73 -17.64
CA SER A 373 -0.19 -7.05 -17.57
C SER A 373 0.46 -6.16 -16.52
N LEU A 374 1.28 -6.76 -15.64
CA LEU A 374 2.00 -5.98 -14.63
C LEU A 374 3.09 -5.11 -15.27
N THR A 375 3.64 -5.57 -16.39
CA THR A 375 4.64 -4.84 -17.17
C THR A 375 4.03 -4.31 -18.46
N GLY A 376 4.73 -3.42 -19.16
CA GLY A 376 4.30 -2.89 -20.46
C GLY A 376 4.21 -3.92 -21.59
N VAL A 377 4.57 -5.18 -21.34
CA VAL A 377 4.56 -6.26 -22.32
C VAL A 377 3.12 -6.66 -22.69
N LYS A 378 2.87 -6.80 -23.99
CA LYS A 378 1.56 -7.22 -24.50
C LYS A 378 1.25 -8.68 -24.10
N LYS A 379 -0.02 -8.96 -23.80
CA LYS A 379 -0.50 -10.33 -23.46
C LYS A 379 -0.28 -11.37 -24.57
N GLY A 380 -0.31 -10.94 -25.83
CA GLY A 380 -0.13 -11.80 -26.99
C GLY A 380 1.26 -12.48 -27.01
N PRO A 381 2.35 -11.69 -27.01
CA PRO A 381 3.72 -12.17 -26.81
C PRO A 381 3.89 -13.07 -25.58
N GLN A 382 3.43 -12.66 -24.39
CA GLN A 382 3.51 -13.48 -23.16
C GLN A 382 2.87 -14.87 -23.37
N LYS A 383 1.68 -14.91 -23.99
CA LYS A 383 0.96 -16.17 -24.25
C LYS A 383 1.73 -17.05 -25.24
N LYS A 384 2.27 -16.47 -26.31
CA LYS A 384 3.08 -17.21 -27.29
C LYS A 384 4.36 -17.75 -26.65
N PHE A 385 5.01 -16.95 -25.81
CA PHE A 385 6.25 -17.30 -25.12
C PHE A 385 6.05 -18.54 -24.26
N VAL A 386 5.09 -18.52 -23.33
CA VAL A 386 4.86 -19.66 -22.43
C VAL A 386 4.44 -20.92 -23.18
N ASN A 387 3.62 -20.79 -24.23
CA ASN A 387 3.27 -21.92 -25.09
C ASN A 387 4.49 -22.51 -25.81
N CYS A 388 5.42 -21.66 -26.30
CA CYS A 388 6.65 -22.12 -26.93
C CYS A 388 7.58 -22.81 -25.92
N VAL A 389 7.78 -22.24 -24.73
CA VAL A 389 8.60 -22.86 -23.67
C VAL A 389 8.03 -24.23 -23.26
N ARG A 390 6.70 -24.34 -23.11
CA ARG A 390 6.04 -25.63 -22.82
C ARG A 390 6.21 -26.65 -23.96
N LYS A 391 6.17 -26.21 -25.23
CA LYS A 391 6.48 -27.06 -26.38
C LYS A 391 7.93 -27.51 -26.38
N ILE A 392 8.88 -26.61 -26.13
CA ILE A 392 10.32 -26.92 -26.01
C ILE A 392 10.54 -27.99 -24.94
N LEU A 393 9.91 -27.86 -23.77
CA LEU A 393 9.99 -28.86 -22.71
C LEU A 393 9.46 -30.22 -23.18
N LYS A 394 8.29 -30.24 -23.82
CA LYS A 394 7.68 -31.48 -24.32
C LYS A 394 8.48 -32.14 -25.45
N HIS A 395 9.12 -31.34 -26.30
CA HIS A 395 9.87 -31.78 -27.48
C HIS A 395 11.40 -31.78 -27.26
N ALA A 396 11.87 -31.73 -26.01
CA ALA A 396 13.29 -31.63 -25.67
C ALA A 396 14.16 -32.75 -26.28
N TYR A 397 13.57 -33.90 -26.58
CA TYR A 397 14.25 -35.06 -27.19
C TYR A 397 13.80 -35.37 -28.61
N ALA A 398 12.93 -34.55 -29.19
CA ALA A 398 12.42 -34.71 -30.55
C ALA A 398 13.31 -34.01 -31.59
N ASP A 399 13.12 -34.38 -32.85
CA ASP A 399 13.88 -33.82 -33.98
C ASP A 399 13.47 -32.36 -34.29
N ASP A 400 12.27 -31.95 -33.88
CA ASP A 400 11.70 -30.61 -34.10
C ASP A 400 12.01 -29.59 -32.98
N LEU A 401 12.82 -29.95 -31.99
CA LEU A 401 13.19 -29.07 -30.86
C LEU A 401 13.65 -27.67 -31.31
N PHE A 402 14.61 -27.62 -32.24
CA PHE A 402 15.19 -26.36 -32.71
C PHE A 402 14.23 -25.53 -33.56
N GLN A 403 13.19 -26.16 -34.13
CA GLN A 403 12.10 -25.42 -34.74
C GLN A 403 11.34 -24.62 -33.66
N HIS A 404 11.03 -25.22 -32.51
CA HIS A 404 10.35 -24.52 -31.42
C HIS A 404 11.21 -23.44 -30.75
N ILE A 405 12.53 -23.65 -30.66
CA ILE A 405 13.47 -22.61 -30.18
C ILE A 405 13.53 -21.45 -31.18
N SER A 406 13.53 -21.74 -32.48
CA SER A 406 13.43 -20.70 -33.51
C SER A 406 12.10 -19.96 -33.45
N GLU A 407 10.99 -20.67 -33.22
CA GLU A 407 9.66 -20.06 -33.02
C GLU A 407 9.66 -19.11 -31.82
N LEU A 408 10.33 -19.47 -30.71
CA LEU A 408 10.48 -18.62 -29.53
C LEU A 408 11.19 -17.29 -29.85
N ASN A 409 12.29 -17.36 -30.59
CA ASN A 409 13.11 -16.17 -30.93
C ASN A 409 12.47 -15.24 -31.97
N VAL A 410 11.44 -15.70 -32.70
CA VAL A 410 10.72 -14.90 -33.71
C VAL A 410 9.45 -14.26 -33.14
N ILE A 411 9.13 -14.48 -31.86
CA ILE A 411 8.00 -13.82 -31.20
C ILE A 411 8.24 -12.30 -31.21
N GLU A 412 7.24 -11.55 -31.66
CA GLU A 412 7.23 -10.09 -31.61
C GLU A 412 7.42 -9.60 -30.17
N ASP A 413 8.32 -8.62 -29.98
CA ASP A 413 8.63 -8.01 -28.68
C ASP A 413 9.15 -9.01 -27.62
N VAL A 414 9.72 -10.16 -28.04
CA VAL A 414 10.26 -11.16 -27.09
C VAL A 414 11.46 -10.66 -26.29
N GLU A 415 12.19 -9.68 -26.79
CA GLU A 415 13.29 -9.00 -26.08
C GLU A 415 12.81 -8.28 -24.81
N ASP A 416 11.52 -7.94 -24.75
CA ASP A 416 10.94 -7.32 -23.56
C ASP A 416 10.66 -8.36 -22.46
N ILE A 417 10.79 -9.67 -22.74
CA ILE A 417 10.60 -10.77 -21.77
C ILE A 417 11.97 -11.30 -21.33
N ASN A 418 12.56 -10.63 -20.34
CA ASN A 418 13.88 -10.99 -19.81
C ASN A 418 13.78 -11.96 -18.63
N THR A 419 12.66 -11.96 -17.91
CA THR A 419 12.41 -12.80 -16.75
C THR A 419 10.98 -13.33 -16.77
N VAL A 420 10.63 -14.20 -15.82
CA VAL A 420 9.22 -14.60 -15.62
C VAL A 420 8.36 -13.46 -15.07
N TYR A 421 8.95 -12.39 -14.53
CA TYR A 421 8.21 -11.23 -14.02
C TYR A 421 7.37 -10.56 -15.10
N GLU A 422 7.91 -10.45 -16.32
CA GLU A 422 7.19 -9.89 -17.47
C GLU A 422 6.05 -10.79 -17.97
N LEU A 423 5.91 -12.00 -17.44
CA LEU A 423 4.80 -12.92 -17.73
C LEU A 423 3.67 -12.80 -16.69
N LEU A 424 3.83 -11.94 -15.69
CA LEU A 424 2.89 -11.81 -14.59
C LEU A 424 1.72 -10.89 -14.96
N LEU A 425 0.52 -11.41 -14.73
CA LEU A 425 -0.74 -10.69 -14.86
C LEU A 425 -1.30 -10.41 -13.47
N PHE A 426 -2.08 -9.34 -13.34
CA PHE A 426 -2.74 -9.00 -12.09
C PHE A 426 -4.19 -8.55 -12.29
N LYS A 427 -4.99 -8.66 -11.25
CA LYS A 427 -6.32 -8.05 -11.14
C LYS A 427 -6.47 -7.44 -9.76
N ARG A 428 -6.82 -6.15 -9.72
CA ARG A 428 -7.17 -5.44 -8.49
C ARG A 428 -8.64 -5.06 -8.54
N TYR A 429 -9.37 -5.35 -7.47
CA TYR A 429 -10.79 -5.03 -7.37
C TYR A 429 -11.23 -4.94 -5.91
N PHE A 430 -12.29 -4.16 -5.67
CA PHE A 430 -12.92 -4.12 -4.37
C PHE A 430 -13.79 -5.35 -4.15
N ALA A 431 -13.83 -5.84 -2.92
CA ALA A 431 -14.62 -6.98 -2.53
C ALA A 431 -15.34 -6.72 -1.20
N LEU A 432 -16.55 -7.25 -1.10
CA LEU A 432 -17.37 -7.26 0.11
C LEU A 432 -17.76 -8.71 0.39
N ASP A 433 -17.56 -9.18 1.62
CA ASP A 433 -17.74 -10.60 2.01
C ASP A 433 -17.06 -11.60 1.06
N GLY A 434 -15.95 -11.14 0.48
CA GLY A 434 -15.14 -11.90 -0.47
C GLY A 434 -15.66 -12.04 -1.89
N HIS A 435 -16.72 -11.31 -2.25
CA HIS A 435 -17.20 -11.21 -3.63
C HIS A 435 -16.84 -9.86 -4.25
N PRO A 436 -16.54 -9.78 -5.56
CA PRO A 436 -16.31 -8.52 -6.25
C PRO A 436 -17.48 -7.55 -6.03
N TYR A 437 -17.16 -6.32 -5.63
CA TYR A 437 -18.11 -5.27 -5.31
C TYR A 437 -17.69 -3.96 -5.96
N SER A 438 -18.68 -3.16 -6.37
CA SER A 438 -18.46 -1.82 -6.89
C SER A 438 -19.17 -0.83 -5.97
N PRO A 439 -18.42 -0.10 -5.12
CA PRO A 439 -19.01 0.88 -4.20
C PRO A 439 -19.81 1.96 -4.94
N SER A 440 -20.96 2.31 -4.38
CA SER A 440 -21.74 3.48 -4.80
C SER A 440 -21.00 4.77 -4.49
N SER A 441 -21.43 5.90 -5.07
CA SER A 441 -20.82 7.21 -4.79
C SER A 441 -20.82 7.57 -3.30
N GLY A 442 -21.91 7.25 -2.59
CA GLY A 442 -22.01 7.44 -1.14
C GLY A 442 -21.04 6.57 -0.36
N GLU A 443 -20.93 5.28 -0.70
CA GLU A 443 -19.99 4.35 -0.07
C GLU A 443 -18.53 4.72 -0.33
N SER A 444 -18.22 5.18 -1.54
CA SER A 444 -16.89 5.72 -1.86
C SER A 444 -16.56 6.93 -0.99
N SER A 445 -17.52 7.85 -0.79
CA SER A 445 -17.36 8.98 0.11
C SER A 445 -17.18 8.53 1.58
N MET A 446 -17.91 7.50 2.03
CA MET A 446 -17.76 6.93 3.38
C MET A 446 -16.33 6.48 3.66
N VAL A 447 -15.80 5.64 2.77
CA VAL A 447 -14.45 5.06 2.89
C VAL A 447 -13.38 6.14 2.77
N MET A 448 -13.57 7.11 1.87
CA MET A 448 -12.64 8.23 1.71
C MET A 448 -12.57 9.10 2.95
N LEU A 449 -13.72 9.43 3.53
CA LEU A 449 -13.78 10.25 4.74
C LEU A 449 -13.19 9.49 5.94
N GLN A 450 -13.46 8.19 6.06
CA GLN A 450 -12.81 7.33 7.06
C GLN A 450 -11.29 7.31 6.90
N LYS A 451 -10.76 7.19 5.67
CA LYS A 451 -9.32 7.24 5.42
C LYS A 451 -8.71 8.59 5.76
N GLU A 452 -9.37 9.68 5.38
CA GLU A 452 -8.95 11.05 5.66
C GLU A 452 -8.90 11.31 7.16
N LEU A 453 -9.96 10.92 7.89
CA LEU A 453 -10.02 11.01 9.33
C LEU A 453 -9.09 9.99 10.00
N GLY A 454 -8.83 8.83 9.41
CA GLY A 454 -7.97 7.76 9.92
C GLY A 454 -6.49 8.11 9.92
N THR A 455 -6.06 8.93 8.95
CA THR A 455 -4.69 9.42 8.84
C THR A 455 -4.38 10.38 9.97
N ASP A 456 -3.26 10.20 10.69
CA ASP A 456 -2.86 11.12 11.75
C ASP A 456 -2.36 12.45 11.16
N LYS A 457 -3.13 13.52 11.37
CA LYS A 457 -2.83 14.88 10.91
C LYS A 457 -2.89 15.84 12.08
N GLU A 458 -2.16 16.94 12.00
CA GLU A 458 -2.29 18.04 12.97
C GLU A 458 -3.55 18.87 12.74
N VAL A 459 -3.91 19.03 11.45
CA VAL A 459 -5.04 19.84 10.99
C VAL A 459 -5.89 19.05 10.00
N TYR A 460 -7.17 18.90 10.31
CA TYR A 460 -8.19 18.32 9.43
C TYR A 460 -9.07 19.44 8.89
N ILE A 461 -9.27 19.48 7.57
CA ILE A 461 -10.10 20.49 6.91
C ILE A 461 -11.10 19.79 6.00
N LEU A 462 -12.38 19.82 6.37
CA LEU A 462 -13.45 19.06 5.72
C LEU A 462 -14.48 20.02 5.11
N ASP A 463 -14.67 19.97 3.79
CA ASP A 463 -15.70 20.75 3.10
C ASP A 463 -16.88 19.85 2.69
N GLU A 464 -18.04 20.11 3.30
CA GLU A 464 -19.28 19.34 3.14
C GLU A 464 -19.06 17.82 3.27
N PRO A 465 -18.45 17.32 4.38
CA PRO A 465 -18.19 15.90 4.57
C PRO A 465 -19.47 15.04 4.55
N GLU A 466 -20.64 15.62 4.82
CA GLU A 466 -21.96 14.97 4.71
C GLU A 466 -22.38 14.61 3.29
N ARG A 467 -21.73 15.17 2.27
CA ARG A 467 -22.21 15.09 0.88
C ARG A 467 -22.26 13.64 0.41
N SER A 468 -23.45 13.20 0.00
CA SER A 468 -23.77 11.82 -0.43
C SER A 468 -23.77 10.78 0.69
N LEU A 469 -23.74 11.18 1.95
CA LEU A 469 -23.86 10.30 3.12
C LEU A 469 -25.28 10.30 3.69
N GLY A 470 -25.68 9.18 4.28
CA GLY A 470 -26.95 9.06 5.00
C GLY A 470 -26.86 9.62 6.42
N ASN A 471 -27.99 10.14 6.94
CA ASN A 471 -28.06 10.74 8.28
C ASN A 471 -27.64 9.79 9.41
N GLU A 472 -28.00 8.50 9.33
CA GLU A 472 -27.60 7.49 10.32
C GLU A 472 -26.06 7.37 10.36
N TYR A 473 -25.43 7.20 9.21
CA TYR A 473 -23.98 7.09 9.11
C TYR A 473 -23.24 8.36 9.58
N ILE A 474 -23.77 9.55 9.26
CA ILE A 474 -23.22 10.82 9.76
C ILE A 474 -23.23 10.83 11.29
N ASN A 475 -24.36 10.42 11.89
CA ASN A 475 -24.55 10.44 13.33
C ASN A 475 -23.72 9.39 14.06
N ASP A 476 -23.68 8.16 13.54
CA ASP A 476 -23.17 7.01 14.27
C ASP A 476 -21.68 6.78 14.00
N VAL A 477 -21.14 7.32 12.90
CA VAL A 477 -19.74 7.10 12.49
C VAL A 477 -18.97 8.41 12.36
N ILE A 478 -19.46 9.37 11.57
CA ILE A 478 -18.68 10.58 11.25
C ILE A 478 -18.56 11.53 12.44
N VAL A 479 -19.66 11.82 13.15
CA VAL A 479 -19.64 12.70 14.32
C VAL A 479 -18.72 12.14 15.43
N PRO A 480 -18.78 10.84 15.80
CA PRO A 480 -17.83 10.23 16.72
C PRO A 480 -16.36 10.37 16.29
N LEU A 481 -16.02 10.05 15.03
CA LEU A 481 -14.65 10.16 14.53
C LEU A 481 -14.12 11.60 14.59
N ILE A 482 -14.94 12.58 14.21
CA ILE A 482 -14.58 14.01 14.31
C ILE A 482 -14.31 14.40 15.77
N LYS A 483 -15.16 13.96 16.70
CA LYS A 483 -14.99 14.22 18.14
C LYS A 483 -13.73 13.56 18.68
N GLU A 484 -13.41 12.35 18.26
CA GLU A 484 -12.20 11.64 18.65
C GLU A 484 -10.94 12.43 18.26
N ARG A 485 -10.87 12.94 17.02
CA ARG A 485 -9.75 13.78 16.57
C ARG A 485 -9.63 15.06 17.39
N ALA A 486 -10.74 15.69 17.73
CA ALA A 486 -10.73 16.86 18.61
C ALA A 486 -10.29 16.52 20.06
N ARG A 487 -10.69 15.37 20.60
CA ARG A 487 -10.22 14.88 21.92
C ARG A 487 -8.72 14.60 21.93
N ALA A 488 -8.16 14.16 20.81
CA ALA A 488 -6.72 14.01 20.61
C ALA A 488 -5.97 15.36 20.45
N GLY A 489 -6.66 16.50 20.61
CA GLY A 489 -6.07 17.84 20.56
C GLY A 489 -5.76 18.34 19.14
N LYS A 490 -6.35 17.71 18.12
CA LYS A 490 -6.17 18.09 16.71
C LYS A 490 -7.08 19.26 16.34
N LYS A 491 -6.67 20.08 15.38
CA LYS A 491 -7.50 21.17 14.84
C LYS A 491 -8.41 20.61 13.76
N VAL A 492 -9.72 20.74 13.93
CA VAL A 492 -10.69 20.25 12.95
C VAL A 492 -11.53 21.41 12.44
N PHE A 493 -11.40 21.74 11.16
CA PHE A 493 -12.19 22.78 10.49
C PHE A 493 -13.22 22.12 9.58
N ILE A 494 -14.49 22.48 9.74
CA ILE A 494 -15.58 21.85 9.00
C ILE A 494 -16.49 22.91 8.40
N SER A 495 -16.68 22.86 7.09
CA SER A 495 -17.77 23.58 6.41
C SER A 495 -18.92 22.60 6.22
N THR A 496 -20.10 22.91 6.73
CA THR A 496 -21.24 21.99 6.66
C THR A 496 -22.57 22.74 6.62
N HIS A 497 -23.56 22.08 6.02
CA HIS A 497 -24.97 22.45 6.08
C HIS A 497 -25.78 21.49 6.97
N ASP A 498 -25.20 20.35 7.34
CA ASP A 498 -25.84 19.34 8.17
C ASP A 498 -25.90 19.75 9.64
N ALA A 499 -27.11 19.71 10.22
CA ALA A 499 -27.33 20.09 11.61
C ALA A 499 -26.70 19.12 12.61
N ASN A 500 -26.59 17.83 12.28
CA ASN A 500 -25.92 16.87 13.16
C ASN A 500 -24.44 17.19 13.27
N ILE A 501 -23.78 17.52 12.16
CA ILE A 501 -22.37 17.91 12.17
C ILE A 501 -22.19 19.27 12.86
N ALA A 502 -22.95 20.30 12.51
CA ALA A 502 -22.75 21.63 13.08
C ALA A 502 -23.16 21.76 14.56
N VAL A 503 -24.14 20.97 15.02
CA VAL A 503 -24.69 21.09 16.38
C VAL A 503 -24.18 19.97 17.30
N ARG A 504 -24.27 18.69 16.89
CA ARG A 504 -23.92 17.57 17.79
C ARG A 504 -22.43 17.44 18.05
N THR A 505 -21.58 18.03 17.20
CA THR A 505 -20.14 18.11 17.45
C THR A 505 -19.77 19.10 18.55
N LEU A 506 -20.67 20.02 18.93
CA LEU A 506 -20.46 21.05 19.96
C LEU A 506 -19.16 21.84 19.72
N PRO A 507 -19.06 22.59 18.60
CA PRO A 507 -17.83 23.25 18.21
C PRO A 507 -17.42 24.35 19.20
N TYR A 508 -16.10 24.49 19.42
CA TYR A 508 -15.52 25.56 20.24
C TYR A 508 -15.55 26.91 19.51
N SER A 509 -15.52 26.89 18.18
CA SER A 509 -15.67 28.07 17.33
C SER A 509 -16.69 27.81 16.23
N SER A 510 -17.58 28.77 16.04
CA SER A 510 -18.63 28.79 15.03
C SER A 510 -18.49 30.06 14.23
N VAL A 511 -18.18 29.93 12.95
CA VAL A 511 -18.08 31.04 12.00
C VAL A 511 -19.31 31.01 11.11
N TYR A 512 -20.21 31.97 11.32
CA TYR A 512 -21.39 32.16 10.50
C TYR A 512 -21.15 33.24 9.45
N ARG A 513 -21.34 32.93 8.17
CA ARG A 513 -21.24 33.91 7.08
C ARG A 513 -22.55 34.03 6.33
N CYS A 514 -23.05 35.25 6.19
CA CYS A 514 -24.29 35.55 5.48
C CYS A 514 -24.15 36.70 4.48
N HIS A 515 -25.10 36.78 3.55
CA HIS A 515 -25.22 37.86 2.59
C HIS A 515 -26.49 38.67 2.88
N GLY A 516 -26.34 39.96 3.14
CA GLY A 516 -27.42 40.91 3.38
C GLY A 516 -27.45 42.05 2.35
N LYS A 517 -28.31 43.04 2.58
CA LYS A 517 -28.43 44.23 1.70
C LYS A 517 -27.15 45.09 1.66
N ALA A 518 -26.31 45.00 2.69
CA ALA A 518 -25.05 45.73 2.81
C ALA A 518 -23.82 44.91 2.37
N GLY A 519 -24.01 43.72 1.80
CA GLY A 519 -22.93 42.81 1.38
C GLY A 519 -22.77 41.61 2.32
N TYR A 520 -21.56 41.05 2.37
CA TYR A 520 -21.24 39.89 3.22
C TYR A 520 -20.91 40.33 4.64
N SER A 521 -21.42 39.59 5.62
CA SER A 521 -21.11 39.77 7.04
C SER A 521 -20.68 38.45 7.65
N THR A 522 -19.72 38.50 8.57
CA THR A 522 -19.19 37.33 9.28
C THR A 522 -19.38 37.52 10.78
N TYR A 523 -19.88 36.48 11.43
CA TYR A 523 -20.08 36.45 12.87
C TYR A 523 -19.35 35.24 13.45
N ILE A 524 -18.72 35.41 14.61
CA ILE A 524 -17.93 34.38 15.28
C ILE A 524 -18.47 34.18 16.69
N GLY A 525 -18.58 32.94 17.11
CA GLY A 525 -19.11 32.59 18.42
C GLY A 525 -19.10 31.10 18.67
N ASN A 526 -20.01 30.60 19.51
CA ASN A 526 -20.12 29.17 19.80
C ASN A 526 -21.50 28.82 20.41
N PRO A 527 -21.90 27.53 20.39
CA PRO A 527 -23.14 27.06 21.02
C PRO A 527 -23.17 27.23 22.54
N PHE A 528 -22.03 27.31 23.23
CA PHE A 528 -21.98 27.35 24.70
C PHE A 528 -22.44 28.71 25.24
N THR A 529 -21.95 29.81 24.67
CA THR A 529 -22.38 31.19 25.00
C THR A 529 -23.70 31.56 24.34
N ASN A 530 -24.15 30.77 23.36
CA ASN A 530 -25.32 31.02 22.51
C ASN A 530 -25.28 32.36 21.75
N ASN A 531 -24.08 32.94 21.54
CA ASN A 531 -23.91 34.23 20.89
C ASN A 531 -22.96 34.10 19.69
N LEU A 532 -23.23 34.89 18.65
CA LEU A 532 -22.43 35.11 17.46
C LEU A 532 -22.16 36.61 17.34
N VAL A 533 -20.90 37.04 17.39
CA VAL A 533 -20.52 38.46 17.41
C VAL A 533 -19.80 38.83 16.11
N ASN A 534 -20.13 39.98 15.54
CA ASN A 534 -19.42 40.50 14.38
C ASN A 534 -18.04 41.02 14.81
N PRO A 535 -16.93 40.52 14.24
CA PRO A 535 -15.58 41.01 14.58
C PRO A 535 -15.35 42.50 14.28
N GLU A 536 -16.10 43.05 13.32
CA GLU A 536 -16.01 44.46 12.92
C GLU A 536 -16.92 45.39 13.74
N ASP A 537 -17.94 44.83 14.42
CA ASP A 537 -18.86 45.57 15.29
C ASP A 537 -19.29 44.70 16.48
N VAL A 538 -18.66 44.90 17.64
CA VAL A 538 -18.92 44.13 18.87
C VAL A 538 -20.36 44.31 19.39
N GLY A 539 -21.04 45.38 19.00
CA GLY A 539 -22.45 45.62 19.32
C GLY A 539 -23.43 44.82 18.47
N ASP A 540 -22.99 44.32 17.31
CA ASP A 540 -23.79 43.50 16.39
C ASP A 540 -23.68 42.01 16.78
N GLN A 541 -24.69 41.54 17.51
CA GLN A 541 -24.76 40.19 18.05
C GLN A 541 -25.99 39.45 17.58
N LEU A 542 -25.81 38.18 17.25
CA LEU A 542 -26.87 37.24 16.86
C LEU A 542 -26.94 36.08 17.85
N ASP A 543 -28.15 35.54 18.04
CA ASP A 543 -28.39 34.34 18.83
C ASP A 543 -27.97 33.10 18.02
N TRP A 544 -26.96 32.37 18.51
CA TRP A 544 -26.39 31.22 17.80
C TRP A 544 -27.45 30.17 17.50
N LYS A 545 -28.29 29.81 18.49
CA LYS A 545 -29.35 28.80 18.34
C LYS A 545 -30.38 29.20 17.30
N LYS A 546 -30.82 30.46 17.28
CA LYS A 546 -31.78 30.92 16.26
C LYS A 546 -31.18 30.89 14.86
N VAL A 547 -29.92 31.31 14.72
CA VAL A 547 -29.23 31.33 13.43
C VAL A 547 -28.94 29.93 12.92
N SER A 548 -28.50 29.01 13.79
CA SER A 548 -28.21 27.62 13.43
C SER A 548 -29.49 26.88 13.03
N MET A 549 -30.58 27.01 13.80
CA MET A 549 -31.89 26.43 13.48
C MET A 549 -32.50 26.95 12.17
N ARG A 550 -32.20 28.19 11.77
CA ARG A 550 -32.70 28.76 10.51
C ARG A 550 -31.89 28.34 9.30
N THR A 551 -30.58 28.14 9.47
CA THR A 551 -29.63 28.05 8.36
C THR A 551 -29.20 26.63 8.04
N LEU A 552 -29.12 25.76 9.06
CA LEU A 552 -28.75 24.35 8.90
C LEU A 552 -29.97 23.53 8.46
N GLU A 553 -29.72 22.38 7.84
CA GLU A 553 -30.79 21.52 7.33
C GLU A 553 -31.72 21.01 8.45
N GLY A 554 -33.02 20.97 8.16
CA GLY A 554 -34.05 20.53 9.11
C GLY A 554 -34.55 21.62 10.07
N GLY A 555 -34.78 22.86 9.61
CA GLY A 555 -35.16 23.97 10.49
C GLY A 555 -36.40 23.79 11.37
N GLU A 556 -36.66 24.76 12.26
CA GLU A 556 -37.71 24.72 13.29
C GLU A 556 -39.11 24.39 12.72
N GLU A 557 -39.45 24.90 11.55
CA GLU A 557 -40.72 24.61 10.87
C GLU A 557 -40.84 23.13 10.49
N ALA A 558 -39.77 22.51 9.97
CA ALA A 558 -39.75 21.09 9.61
C ALA A 558 -39.83 20.18 10.84
N PHE A 559 -39.17 20.54 11.95
CA PHE A 559 -39.32 19.83 13.23
C PHE A 559 -40.71 20.06 13.84
N GLY A 560 -41.27 21.27 13.75
CA GLY A 560 -42.59 21.61 14.21
C GLY A 560 -43.70 20.86 13.46
N GLU A 561 -43.55 20.68 12.15
CA GLU A 561 -44.45 19.87 11.31
C GLU A 561 -44.34 18.38 11.61
N ARG A 562 -43.12 17.84 11.75
CA ARG A 562 -42.91 16.46 12.23
C ARG A 562 -43.53 16.25 13.61
N ARG A 563 -43.39 17.20 14.52
CA ARG A 563 -44.02 17.17 15.85
C ARG A 563 -45.54 17.20 15.79
N LYS A 564 -46.16 17.88 14.81
CA LYS A 564 -47.62 17.83 14.60
C LYS A 564 -48.10 16.49 14.04
N ILE A 565 -47.27 15.80 13.25
CA ILE A 565 -47.60 14.50 12.63
C ILE A 565 -47.37 13.34 13.62
N TYR A 566 -46.27 13.36 14.37
CA TYR A 566 -45.87 12.28 15.28
C TYR A 566 -46.17 12.57 16.76
N GLY A 567 -46.58 13.79 17.12
CA GLY A 567 -46.80 14.22 18.50
C GLY A 567 -48.20 13.98 19.06
N ASN A 568 -49.03 13.17 18.40
CA ASN A 568 -50.24 12.61 19.00
C ASN A 568 -50.03 11.12 19.24
N ASN A 569 -49.43 10.81 20.39
CA ASN A 569 -49.75 9.65 21.21
C ASN A 569 -49.36 9.95 22.66
#